data_AF-U6I3P1-F1
#
_entry.id   AF-U6I3P1-F1
#
_cell.length_a   1.000
_cell.length_b   1.000
_cell.length_c   1.000
_cell.angle_alpha   90.00
_cell.angle_beta   90.00
_cell.angle_gamma   90.00
#
_symmetry.space_group_name_H-M   'P 1'
#
loop_
_entity.id
_entity.type
_entity.pdbx_description
1 polymer ?
#
loop_
_entity_poly.entity_id
_entity_poly.type
_entity_poly.pdbx_seq_one_letter_code
_entity_poly.pdbx_strand_id
1 'polypeptide(L)'
;MDTWKISDDLFCLRSHNATLPKWYTQDVVKELDSLKDRLFWLFFTDQEILKLVAGVFLKDAFDRLDDCVYKSTSESSCSESLFAYSAHDTNVAALLGALGAYTAEDRPQYAALVTVELLAPSASDVPPDGGYLLRLHYKRGWRDETGSYVQFGACRDREAKEGCAFAPVRESVAALLLTPEEAEEACKAEWLPSRYRLIVAITLSTFLAILFVTLGAVYCVVWRQRYWQYGQQGGNFGVGSHLPYSPLVSSPSTA
;
A
#
# COMPACT_ATOMS: atom_id res chain seq x y z
N MET A 1 1.86 12.01 17.09
CA MET A 1 0.53 12.02 17.70
C MET A 1 -0.46 12.17 16.58
N ASP A 2 -1.42 11.25 16.46
CA ASP A 2 -2.30 11.10 15.31
C ASP A 2 -3.53 12.00 15.48
N THR A 3 -3.47 13.20 14.90
CA THR A 3 -4.53 14.22 14.99
C THR A 3 -5.84 13.76 14.36
N TRP A 4 -5.77 12.88 13.35
CA TRP A 4 -6.95 12.27 12.74
C TRP A 4 -7.75 11.49 13.78
N LYS A 5 -7.10 10.56 14.51
CA LYS A 5 -7.77 9.71 15.51
C LYS A 5 -8.47 10.53 16.58
N ILE A 6 -7.79 11.53 17.13
CA ILE A 6 -8.35 12.40 18.17
C ILE A 6 -9.60 13.13 17.66
N SER A 7 -9.50 13.72 16.47
CA SER A 7 -10.62 14.44 15.87
C SER A 7 -11.79 13.50 15.52
N ASP A 8 -11.51 12.30 15.02
CA ASP A 8 -12.53 11.32 14.68
C ASP A 8 -13.29 10.81 15.91
N ASP A 9 -12.57 10.47 16.98
CA ASP A 9 -13.17 10.04 18.25
C ASP A 9 -14.08 11.13 18.82
N LEU A 10 -13.61 12.38 18.87
CA LEU A 10 -14.37 13.51 19.39
C LEU A 10 -15.57 13.86 18.50
N PHE A 11 -15.43 13.73 17.18
CA PHE A 11 -16.53 13.89 16.24
C PHE A 11 -17.63 12.85 16.50
N CYS A 12 -17.27 11.58 16.71
CA CYS A 12 -18.20 10.51 17.01
C CYS A 12 -18.90 10.74 18.36
N LEU A 13 -18.15 11.04 19.41
CA LEU A 13 -18.69 11.36 20.73
C LEU A 13 -19.70 12.52 20.66
N ARG A 14 -19.34 13.59 19.95
CA ARG A 14 -20.23 14.74 19.73
C ARG A 14 -21.50 14.34 18.97
N SER A 15 -21.36 13.55 17.91
CA SER A 15 -22.49 13.11 17.08
C SER A 15 -23.48 12.22 17.86
N HIS A 16 -23.02 11.56 18.92
CA HIS A 16 -23.84 10.72 19.80
C HIS A 16 -24.22 11.40 21.13
N ASN A 17 -24.07 12.72 21.26
CA ASN A 17 -24.38 13.47 22.48
C ASN A 17 -23.66 12.93 23.75
N ALA A 18 -22.47 12.36 23.58
CA ALA A 18 -21.66 11.89 24.69
C ALA A 18 -20.97 13.04 25.44
N THR A 19 -20.49 12.76 26.65
CA THR A 19 -19.73 13.74 27.44
C THR A 19 -18.38 14.02 26.76
N LEU A 20 -18.14 15.29 26.42
CA LEU A 20 -16.92 15.74 25.76
C LEU A 20 -15.92 16.37 26.77
N PRO A 21 -14.61 16.32 26.48
CA PRO A 21 -13.61 16.99 27.31
C PRO A 21 -13.82 18.52 27.35
N LYS A 22 -13.52 19.15 28.49
CA LYS A 22 -13.71 20.61 28.68
C LYS A 22 -12.94 21.49 27.69
N TRP A 23 -11.82 20.97 27.15
CA TRP A 23 -10.99 21.69 26.19
C TRP A 23 -11.50 21.60 24.75
N TYR A 24 -12.45 20.70 24.45
CA TYR A 24 -13.02 20.55 23.11
C TYR A 24 -14.11 21.61 22.86
N THR A 25 -13.65 22.86 22.75
CA THR A 25 -14.49 24.03 22.49
C THR A 25 -14.85 24.13 20.99
N GLN A 26 -15.77 25.04 20.65
CA GLN A 26 -16.17 25.27 19.26
C GLN A 26 -15.00 25.76 18.38
N ASP A 27 -14.01 26.43 18.95
CA ASP A 27 -12.84 26.88 18.19
C ASP A 27 -11.90 25.71 17.90
N VAL A 28 -11.66 24.84 18.89
CA VAL A 28 -10.89 23.60 18.71
C VAL A 28 -11.56 22.69 17.67
N VAL A 29 -12.88 22.61 17.67
CA VAL A 29 -13.66 21.91 16.64
C VAL A 29 -13.29 22.42 15.24
N LYS A 30 -13.37 23.73 15.02
CA LYS A 30 -13.13 24.33 13.70
C LYS A 30 -11.70 24.11 13.24
N GLU A 31 -10.73 24.25 14.15
CA GLU A 31 -9.32 24.00 13.84
C GLU A 31 -9.06 22.54 13.47
N LEU A 32 -9.65 21.60 14.22
CA LEU A 32 -9.50 20.17 13.93
C LEU A 32 -10.18 19.78 12.61
N ASP A 33 -11.37 20.28 12.33
CA ASP A 33 -12.07 20.02 11.06
C ASP A 33 -11.27 20.59 9.89
N SER A 34 -10.81 21.86 9.97
CA SER A 34 -9.96 22.48 8.95
C SER A 34 -8.64 21.73 8.71
N LEU A 35 -8.00 21.24 9.77
CA LEU A 35 -6.78 20.45 9.65
C LEU A 35 -7.03 19.11 8.96
N LYS A 36 -8.16 18.45 9.23
CA LYS A 36 -8.54 17.20 8.54
C LYS A 36 -8.83 17.44 7.07
N ASP A 37 -9.60 18.47 6.75
CA ASP A 37 -9.95 18.84 5.38
C ASP A 37 -8.67 19.11 4.56
N ARG A 38 -7.73 19.87 5.13
CA ARG A 38 -6.43 20.12 4.50
C ARG A 38 -5.60 18.84 4.32
N LEU A 39 -5.62 17.94 5.29
CA LEU A 39 -4.89 16.68 5.21
C LEU A 39 -5.45 15.78 4.10
N PHE A 40 -6.78 15.69 3.98
CA PHE A 40 -7.44 14.99 2.89
C PHE A 40 -7.08 15.59 1.53
N TRP A 41 -7.13 16.92 1.41
CA TRP A 41 -6.74 17.62 0.19
C TRP A 41 -5.30 17.29 -0.22
N LEU A 42 -4.35 17.30 0.72
CA LEU A 42 -2.95 16.95 0.45
C LEU A 42 -2.79 15.51 -0.04
N PHE A 43 -3.44 14.54 0.62
CA PHE A 43 -3.32 13.14 0.23
C PHE A 43 -4.01 12.81 -1.09
N PHE A 44 -5.18 13.38 -1.35
CA PHE A 44 -6.03 12.98 -2.46
C PHE A 44 -6.00 13.96 -3.64
N THR A 45 -4.93 14.76 -3.73
CA THR A 45 -4.57 15.54 -4.95
C THR A 45 -3.19 15.17 -5.49
N ASP A 46 -2.36 14.47 -4.71
CA ASP A 46 -1.05 13.98 -5.14
C ASP A 46 -1.20 12.74 -6.05
N GLN A 47 -0.59 12.80 -7.24
CA GLN A 47 -0.76 11.75 -8.25
C GLN A 47 -0.12 10.42 -7.86
N GLU A 48 1.01 10.43 -7.17
CA GLU A 48 1.68 9.19 -6.73
C GLU A 48 0.86 8.50 -5.63
N ILE A 49 0.33 9.29 -4.69
CA ILE A 49 -0.58 8.77 -3.67
C ILE A 49 -1.83 8.20 -4.34
N LEU A 50 -2.48 8.96 -5.22
CA LEU A 50 -3.69 8.51 -5.92
C LEU A 50 -3.46 7.20 -6.71
N LYS A 51 -2.33 7.11 -7.42
CA LYS A 51 -1.92 5.90 -8.13
C LYS A 51 -1.82 4.70 -7.20
N LEU A 52 -1.15 4.84 -6.06
CA LEU A 52 -0.96 3.72 -5.12
C LEU A 52 -2.25 3.34 -4.38
N VAL A 53 -3.10 4.31 -4.00
CA VAL A 53 -4.29 4.04 -3.18
C VAL A 53 -5.51 3.63 -4.00
N ALA A 54 -5.64 4.12 -5.23
CA ALA A 54 -6.82 3.90 -6.08
C ALA A 54 -6.51 3.19 -7.40
N GLY A 55 -5.25 3.07 -7.82
CA GLY A 55 -4.88 2.62 -9.15
C GLY A 55 -5.42 1.23 -9.53
N VAL A 56 -5.42 0.28 -8.61
CA VAL A 56 -5.98 -1.06 -8.83
C VAL A 56 -7.49 -1.01 -9.03
N PHE A 57 -8.19 -0.25 -8.20
CA PHE A 57 -9.64 -0.07 -8.33
C PHE A 57 -10.01 0.68 -9.61
N LEU A 58 -9.30 1.76 -9.93
CA LEU A 58 -9.49 2.52 -11.16
C LEU A 58 -9.29 1.63 -12.38
N LYS A 59 -8.28 0.75 -12.35
CA LYS A 59 -8.03 -0.18 -13.44
C LYS A 59 -9.20 -1.13 -13.66
N ASP A 60 -9.66 -1.83 -12.62
CA ASP A 60 -10.83 -2.73 -12.74
C ASP A 60 -12.09 -1.98 -13.20
N ALA A 61 -12.35 -0.79 -12.64
CA ALA A 61 -13.51 0.01 -12.99
C ALA A 61 -13.48 0.48 -14.45
N PHE A 62 -12.36 1.04 -14.92
CA PHE A 62 -12.25 1.54 -16.29
C PHE A 62 -12.10 0.42 -17.33
N ASP A 63 -11.50 -0.72 -16.98
CA ASP A 63 -11.48 -1.90 -17.87
C ASP A 63 -12.91 -2.44 -18.09
N ARG A 64 -13.79 -2.42 -17.07
CA ARG A 64 -15.22 -2.76 -17.22
C ARG A 64 -15.97 -1.76 -18.11
N LEU A 65 -15.67 -0.46 -17.97
CA LEU A 65 -16.26 0.56 -18.82
C LEU A 65 -15.79 0.40 -20.28
N ASP A 66 -14.49 0.13 -20.49
CA ASP A 66 -13.91 -0.19 -21.81
C ASP A 66 -14.63 -1.39 -22.45
N ASP A 67 -14.94 -2.42 -21.67
CA ASP A 67 -15.69 -3.59 -22.15
C ASP A 67 -17.11 -3.23 -22.60
N CYS A 68 -17.82 -2.38 -21.85
CA CYS A 68 -19.14 -1.89 -22.25
C CYS A 68 -19.06 -0.99 -23.50
N VAL A 69 -18.03 -0.16 -23.65
CA VAL A 69 -17.87 0.77 -24.78
C VAL A 69 -17.42 0.07 -26.06
N TYR A 70 -16.40 -0.80 -25.99
CA TYR A 70 -15.70 -1.34 -27.17
C TYR A 70 -16.09 -2.78 -27.52
N LYS A 71 -16.61 -3.58 -26.58
CA LYS A 71 -16.99 -4.99 -26.84
C LYS A 71 -18.50 -5.17 -27.10
N SER A 72 -19.25 -4.08 -27.27
CA SER A 72 -20.71 -3.99 -27.48
C SER A 72 -21.30 -4.68 -28.73
N THR A 73 -20.53 -5.47 -29.48
CA THR A 73 -21.03 -6.18 -30.66
C THR A 73 -21.81 -7.46 -30.35
N SER A 74 -21.88 -7.91 -29.09
CA SER A 74 -22.78 -8.98 -28.65
C SER A 74 -23.74 -8.46 -27.59
N GLU A 75 -25.02 -8.83 -27.67
CA GLU A 75 -26.14 -8.41 -26.79
C GLU A 75 -25.91 -8.60 -25.26
N SER A 76 -24.76 -9.13 -24.84
CA SER A 76 -24.39 -9.45 -23.47
C SER A 76 -23.20 -8.66 -22.89
N SER A 77 -22.58 -7.71 -23.62
CA SER A 77 -21.28 -7.13 -23.20
C SER A 77 -21.35 -6.16 -22.00
N CYS A 78 -22.54 -5.69 -21.63
CA CYS A 78 -22.78 -4.88 -20.44
C CYS A 78 -23.96 -5.50 -19.67
N SER A 79 -23.81 -6.77 -19.27
CA SER A 79 -24.87 -7.55 -18.60
C SER A 79 -25.20 -7.03 -17.19
N GLU A 80 -24.25 -6.34 -16.55
CA GLU A 80 -24.40 -5.75 -15.22
C GLU A 80 -24.58 -4.24 -15.34
N SER A 81 -25.79 -3.75 -15.02
CA SER A 81 -26.14 -2.34 -15.16
C SER A 81 -25.75 -1.46 -13.97
N LEU A 82 -25.32 -2.06 -12.85
CA LEU A 82 -24.97 -1.34 -11.63
C LEU A 82 -23.93 -2.09 -10.80
N PHE A 83 -22.86 -1.38 -10.43
CA PHE A 83 -21.89 -1.80 -9.44
C PHE A 83 -21.95 -0.88 -8.22
N ALA A 84 -22.08 -1.45 -7.03
CA ALA A 84 -22.17 -0.70 -5.79
C ALA A 84 -21.05 -1.13 -4.83
N TYR A 85 -20.21 -0.16 -4.44
CA TYR A 85 -19.08 -0.38 -3.54
C TYR A 85 -19.33 0.36 -2.23
N SER A 86 -19.48 -0.37 -1.13
CA SER A 86 -19.50 0.20 0.21
C SER A 86 -18.07 0.41 0.67
N ALA A 87 -17.69 1.67 0.91
CA ALA A 87 -16.30 2.05 1.14
C ALA A 87 -16.17 3.17 2.19
N HIS A 88 -14.96 3.75 2.30
CA HIS A 88 -14.65 4.81 3.25
C HIS A 88 -14.54 6.18 2.57
N ASP A 89 -14.52 7.23 3.39
CA ASP A 89 -14.28 8.62 2.97
C ASP A 89 -12.96 8.77 2.19
N THR A 90 -11.92 8.03 2.58
CA THR A 90 -10.64 7.96 1.86
C THR A 90 -10.78 7.40 0.45
N ASN A 91 -11.63 6.40 0.24
CA ASN A 91 -11.88 5.85 -1.10
C ASN A 91 -12.65 6.86 -1.97
N VAL A 92 -13.65 7.53 -1.39
CA VAL A 92 -14.43 8.56 -2.08
C VAL A 92 -13.53 9.74 -2.48
N ALA A 93 -12.71 10.23 -1.55
CA ALA A 93 -11.78 11.32 -1.82
C ALA A 93 -10.75 10.94 -2.89
N ALA A 94 -10.16 9.74 -2.81
CA ALA A 94 -9.23 9.25 -3.81
C ALA A 94 -9.87 9.11 -5.20
N LEU A 95 -11.09 8.59 -5.29
CA LEU A 95 -11.81 8.49 -6.57
C LEU A 95 -12.08 9.87 -7.17
N LEU A 96 -12.58 10.81 -6.37
CA LEU A 96 -12.78 12.19 -6.83
C LEU A 96 -11.46 12.85 -7.26
N GLY A 97 -10.38 12.60 -6.52
CA GLY A 97 -9.05 13.11 -6.80
C GLY A 97 -8.50 12.60 -8.13
N ALA A 98 -8.58 11.29 -8.34
CA ALA A 98 -8.17 10.64 -9.58
C ALA A 98 -8.95 11.13 -10.80
N LEU A 99 -10.24 11.41 -10.64
CA LEU A 99 -11.09 11.97 -11.70
C LEU A 99 -10.93 13.49 -11.87
N GLY A 100 -10.04 14.12 -11.10
CA GLY A 100 -9.81 15.58 -11.11
C GLY A 100 -11.01 16.40 -10.62
N ALA A 101 -11.95 15.77 -9.91
CA ALA A 101 -13.20 16.37 -9.43
C ALA A 101 -13.14 16.76 -7.94
N TYR A 102 -12.06 16.40 -7.23
CA TYR A 102 -11.85 16.78 -5.84
C TYR A 102 -11.41 18.25 -5.72
N THR A 103 -12.40 19.13 -5.84
CA THR A 103 -12.23 20.58 -5.95
C THR A 103 -12.65 21.34 -4.69
N ALA A 104 -13.38 20.68 -3.78
CA ALA A 104 -13.72 21.23 -2.49
C ALA A 104 -12.69 20.77 -1.46
N GLU A 105 -12.22 21.68 -0.62
CA GLU A 105 -11.24 21.38 0.43
C GLU A 105 -11.83 20.41 1.49
N ASP A 106 -13.15 20.35 1.61
CA ASP A 106 -13.84 19.55 2.61
C ASP A 106 -13.81 18.05 2.29
N ARG A 107 -13.43 17.25 3.29
CA ARG A 107 -13.46 15.78 3.21
C ARG A 107 -14.88 15.23 3.01
N PRO A 108 -15.03 14.05 2.39
CA PRO A 108 -16.33 13.37 2.32
C PRO A 108 -16.91 13.14 3.73
N GLN A 109 -18.19 13.45 3.90
CA GLN A 109 -18.89 13.22 5.17
C GLN A 109 -19.60 11.86 5.16
N TYR A 110 -20.15 11.44 6.31
CA TYR A 110 -20.94 10.21 6.38
C TYR A 110 -22.04 10.18 5.33
N ALA A 111 -22.26 9.00 4.72
CA ALA A 111 -23.20 8.80 3.62
C ALA A 111 -22.95 9.68 2.38
N ALA A 112 -21.68 10.05 2.15
CA ALA A 112 -21.23 10.54 0.87
C ALA A 112 -21.34 9.43 -0.19
N LEU A 113 -21.64 9.82 -1.42
CA LEU A 113 -21.84 8.91 -2.55
C LEU A 113 -21.26 9.55 -3.81
N VAL A 114 -20.47 8.79 -4.55
CA VAL A 114 -20.03 9.14 -5.91
C VAL A 114 -20.64 8.14 -6.87
N THR A 115 -21.29 8.64 -7.91
CA THR A 115 -21.86 7.84 -8.99
C THR A 115 -21.16 8.21 -10.29
N VAL A 116 -20.57 7.21 -10.94
CA VAL A 116 -20.02 7.33 -12.30
C VAL A 116 -21.01 6.66 -13.24
N GLU A 117 -21.64 7.44 -14.10
CA GLU A 117 -22.66 6.96 -15.04
C GLU A 117 -22.06 6.87 -16.44
N LEU A 118 -22.23 5.74 -17.13
CA LEU A 118 -21.91 5.58 -18.55
C LEU A 118 -23.20 5.71 -19.37
N LEU A 119 -23.22 6.64 -20.31
CA LEU A 119 -24.35 6.89 -21.20
C LEU A 119 -23.98 6.44 -22.61
N ALA A 120 -24.85 5.61 -23.19
CA ALA A 120 -24.76 5.28 -24.60
C ALA A 120 -25.08 6.51 -25.47
N PRO A 121 -24.49 6.61 -26.68
CA PRO A 121 -24.87 7.65 -27.63
C PRO A 121 -26.37 7.57 -27.92
N SER A 122 -27.05 8.72 -27.89
CA SER A 122 -28.41 8.82 -28.43
C SER A 122 -28.33 8.56 -29.93
N ALA A 123 -29.25 7.73 -30.46
CA ALA A 123 -29.29 7.30 -31.86
C ALA A 123 -29.39 8.45 -32.89
N SER A 124 -29.43 9.71 -32.44
CA SER A 124 -29.66 10.89 -33.29
C SER A 124 -28.39 11.48 -33.92
N ASP A 125 -27.20 11.33 -33.33
CA ASP A 125 -25.94 11.84 -33.91
C ASP A 125 -24.74 11.17 -33.21
N VAL A 126 -24.26 10.04 -33.73
CA VAL A 126 -23.08 9.34 -33.20
C VAL A 126 -21.82 10.03 -33.73
N PRO A 127 -20.97 10.63 -32.88
CA PRO A 127 -19.68 11.15 -33.30
C PRO A 127 -18.75 10.00 -33.73
N PRO A 128 -17.68 10.28 -34.51
CA PRO A 128 -16.81 9.25 -35.07
C PRO A 128 -16.05 8.38 -34.05
N ASP A 129 -16.10 8.71 -32.75
CA ASP A 129 -15.44 8.01 -31.63
C ASP A 129 -16.36 7.07 -30.84
N GLY A 130 -17.62 6.88 -31.26
CA GLY A 130 -18.57 6.00 -30.59
C GLY A 130 -19.44 6.68 -29.52
N GLY A 131 -19.25 7.98 -29.24
CA GLY A 131 -20.26 8.84 -28.61
C GLY A 131 -20.69 8.53 -27.17
N TYR A 132 -20.01 7.64 -26.46
CA TYR A 132 -20.30 7.38 -25.05
C TYR A 132 -19.89 8.54 -24.15
N LEU A 133 -20.73 8.86 -23.18
CA LEU A 133 -20.51 9.93 -22.22
C LEU A 133 -20.41 9.39 -20.79
N LEU A 134 -19.55 9.99 -19.98
CA LEU A 134 -19.49 9.79 -18.54
C LEU A 134 -20.10 10.98 -17.81
N ARG A 135 -20.91 10.72 -16.79
CA ARG A 135 -21.33 11.74 -15.80
C ARG A 135 -20.83 11.37 -14.42
N LEU A 136 -20.46 12.39 -13.65
CA LEU A 136 -20.01 12.24 -12.28
C LEU A 136 -20.98 12.97 -11.36
N HIS A 137 -21.71 12.22 -10.54
CA HIS A 137 -22.60 12.78 -9.54
C HIS A 137 -21.99 12.60 -8.15
N TYR A 138 -21.95 13.66 -7.36
CA TYR A 138 -21.39 13.64 -6.00
C TYR A 138 -22.40 14.19 -5.00
N LYS A 139 -22.76 13.33 -4.05
CA LYS A 139 -23.49 13.66 -2.83
C LYS A 139 -22.49 13.73 -1.68
N ARG A 140 -22.34 14.90 -1.06
CA ARG A 140 -21.23 15.21 -0.15
C ARG A 140 -21.34 14.56 1.23
N GLY A 141 -22.53 14.15 1.62
CA GLY A 141 -22.78 13.57 2.93
C GLY A 141 -24.26 13.49 3.28
N TRP A 142 -24.56 13.12 4.51
CA TRP A 142 -25.92 12.90 5.01
C TRP A 142 -26.81 14.15 4.99
N ARG A 143 -26.23 15.36 5.04
CA ARG A 143 -26.99 16.63 4.93
C ARG A 143 -27.30 17.04 3.50
N ASP A 144 -26.56 16.49 2.55
CA ASP A 144 -26.77 16.71 1.14
C ASP A 144 -27.71 15.60 0.65
N GLU A 145 -28.99 15.91 0.49
CA GLU A 145 -30.02 14.91 0.13
C GLU A 145 -29.99 14.56 -1.36
N THR A 146 -29.64 15.52 -2.21
CA THR A 146 -29.75 15.38 -3.67
C THR A 146 -28.41 15.13 -4.35
N GLY A 147 -27.32 15.70 -3.84
CA GLY A 147 -26.06 15.78 -4.56
C GLY A 147 -26.10 16.74 -5.75
N SER A 148 -25.02 16.74 -6.52
CA SER A 148 -24.87 17.54 -7.74
C SER A 148 -23.94 16.86 -8.74
N TYR A 149 -24.13 17.15 -10.03
CA TYR A 149 -23.15 16.78 -11.05
C TYR A 149 -21.90 17.65 -10.91
N VAL A 150 -20.74 16.99 -10.86
CA VAL A 150 -19.43 17.63 -10.72
C VAL A 150 -18.56 17.39 -11.95
N GLN A 151 -17.68 18.34 -12.24
CA GLN A 151 -16.88 18.33 -13.46
C GLN A 151 -15.71 17.34 -13.34
N PHE A 152 -15.50 16.51 -14.36
CA PHE A 152 -14.24 15.77 -14.52
C PHE A 152 -13.09 16.73 -14.81
N GLY A 153 -11.89 16.48 -14.28
CA GLY A 153 -10.72 17.32 -14.58
C GLY A 153 -10.38 17.40 -16.07
N ALA A 154 -10.67 16.33 -16.82
CA ALA A 154 -10.40 16.16 -18.25
C ALA A 154 -11.36 16.92 -19.18
N CYS A 155 -12.46 17.47 -18.68
CA CYS A 155 -13.47 18.15 -19.49
C CYS A 155 -13.88 19.45 -18.82
N ARG A 156 -13.84 20.54 -19.57
CA ARG A 156 -14.18 21.89 -19.07
C ARG A 156 -15.00 22.70 -20.06
N ASP A 157 -15.21 22.14 -21.24
CA ASP A 157 -15.88 22.69 -22.40
C ASP A 157 -17.40 22.43 -22.37
N ARG A 158 -17.88 21.57 -21.47
CA ARG A 158 -19.30 21.19 -21.32
C ARG A 158 -19.72 21.24 -19.86
N GLU A 159 -21.02 21.43 -19.63
CA GLU A 159 -21.57 21.37 -18.27
C GLU A 159 -21.50 19.93 -17.71
N ALA A 160 -21.19 19.79 -16.41
CA ALA A 160 -21.07 18.50 -15.73
C ALA A 160 -22.29 17.57 -15.92
N LYS A 161 -23.49 18.13 -15.94
CA LYS A 161 -24.76 17.39 -16.10
C LYS A 161 -24.95 16.80 -17.51
N GLU A 162 -24.28 17.38 -18.51
CA GLU A 162 -24.33 16.91 -19.89
C GLU A 162 -23.35 15.77 -20.16
N GLY A 163 -22.37 15.60 -19.27
CA GLY A 163 -21.36 14.56 -19.34
C GLY A 163 -20.15 14.90 -20.20
N CYS A 164 -19.11 14.10 -20.02
CA CYS A 164 -17.84 14.17 -20.72
C CYS A 164 -17.69 12.98 -21.67
N ALA A 165 -17.05 13.17 -22.83
CA ALA A 165 -16.68 12.04 -23.68
C ALA A 165 -15.83 11.02 -22.91
N PHE A 166 -16.12 9.73 -23.10
CA PHE A 166 -15.46 8.64 -22.38
C PHE A 166 -13.93 8.65 -22.57
N ALA A 167 -13.46 8.77 -23.82
CA ALA A 167 -12.03 8.63 -24.15
C ALA A 167 -11.13 9.67 -23.44
N PRO A 168 -11.44 10.98 -23.41
CA PRO A 168 -10.66 11.95 -22.63
C PRO A 168 -10.58 11.63 -21.13
N VAL A 169 -11.68 11.17 -20.52
CA VAL A 169 -11.66 10.78 -19.09
C VAL A 169 -10.79 9.55 -18.88
N ARG A 170 -10.96 8.53 -19.75
CA ARG A 170 -10.19 7.29 -19.71
C ARG A 170 -8.69 7.54 -19.85
N GLU A 171 -8.30 8.48 -20.70
CA GLU A 171 -6.91 8.90 -20.89
C GLU A 171 -6.39 9.65 -19.66
N SER A 172 -7.20 10.52 -19.05
CA SER A 172 -6.78 11.30 -17.88
C SER A 172 -6.41 10.46 -16.67
N VAL A 173 -6.98 9.26 -16.52
CA VAL A 173 -6.68 8.34 -15.42
C VAL A 173 -5.61 7.30 -15.78
N ALA A 174 -5.16 7.24 -17.05
CA ALA A 174 -4.31 6.15 -17.55
C ALA A 174 -3.00 6.00 -16.77
N ALA A 175 -2.39 7.12 -16.36
CA ALA A 175 -1.14 7.13 -15.60
C ALA A 175 -1.28 6.59 -14.16
N LEU A 176 -2.52 6.54 -13.64
CA LEU A 176 -2.83 6.08 -12.29
C LEU A 176 -3.13 4.59 -12.22
N LEU A 177 -3.41 3.94 -13.36
CA LEU A 177 -3.84 2.55 -13.38
C LEU A 177 -2.69 1.62 -13.00
N LEU A 178 -3.00 0.62 -12.17
CA LEU A 178 -2.07 -0.41 -11.74
C LEU A 178 -2.74 -1.78 -11.75
N THR A 179 -2.03 -2.82 -12.17
CA THR A 179 -2.41 -4.19 -11.81
C THR A 179 -2.09 -4.47 -10.34
N PRO A 180 -2.67 -5.52 -9.72
CA PRO A 180 -2.30 -5.94 -8.37
C PRO A 180 -0.79 -6.19 -8.22
N GLU A 181 -0.15 -6.79 -9.23
CA GLU A 181 1.28 -7.09 -9.24
C GLU A 181 2.12 -5.80 -9.33
N GLU A 182 1.71 -4.85 -10.18
CA GLU A 182 2.39 -3.55 -10.28
C GLU A 182 2.25 -2.73 -9.00
N ALA A 183 1.10 -2.80 -8.32
CA ALA A 183 0.88 -2.16 -7.03
C ALA A 183 1.75 -2.78 -5.92
N GLU A 184 1.87 -4.12 -5.89
CA GLU A 184 2.76 -4.81 -4.97
C GLU A 184 4.22 -4.40 -5.20
N GLU A 185 4.66 -4.36 -6.47
CA GLU A 185 6.01 -3.95 -6.82
C GLU A 185 6.28 -2.48 -6.44
N ALA A 186 5.35 -1.58 -6.74
CA ALA A 186 5.48 -0.16 -6.42
C ALA A 186 5.53 0.11 -4.91
N CYS A 187 4.95 -0.76 -4.09
CA CYS A 187 5.00 -0.66 -2.62
C CYS A 187 6.29 -1.24 -2.01
N LYS A 188 7.17 -1.85 -2.80
CA LYS A 188 8.47 -2.33 -2.29
C LYS A 188 9.38 -1.14 -2.02
N ALA A 189 9.54 -0.79 -0.75
CA ALA A 189 10.55 0.18 -0.36
C ALA A 189 11.97 -0.42 -0.47
N GLU A 190 12.91 0.34 -1.01
CA GLU A 190 14.34 0.03 -0.85
C GLU A 190 14.78 0.39 0.57
N TRP A 191 14.55 -0.52 1.52
CA TRP A 191 14.92 -0.33 2.93
C TRP A 191 16.43 -0.20 3.17
N LEU A 192 17.25 -0.69 2.23
CA LEU A 192 18.69 -0.50 2.24
C LEU A 192 19.13 0.26 0.99
N PRO A 193 19.57 1.53 1.11
CA PRO A 193 20.22 2.22 0.01
C PRO A 193 21.40 1.41 -0.54
N SER A 194 21.64 1.48 -1.85
CA SER A 194 22.65 0.68 -2.55
C SER A 194 24.05 0.68 -1.90
N ARG A 195 24.44 1.82 -1.29
CA ARG A 195 25.69 1.94 -0.53
C ARG A 195 25.76 0.98 0.68
N TYR A 196 24.66 0.82 1.41
CA TYR A 196 24.61 -0.09 2.56
C TYR A 196 24.51 -1.54 2.11
N ARG A 197 23.86 -1.83 0.98
CA ARG A 197 23.89 -3.18 0.37
C ARG A 197 25.32 -3.60 0.06
N LEU A 198 26.11 -2.69 -0.51
CA LEU A 198 27.53 -2.94 -0.80
C LEU A 198 28.35 -3.15 0.48
N ILE A 199 28.17 -2.30 1.49
CA ILE A 199 28.86 -2.44 2.78
C ILE A 199 28.51 -3.77 3.46
N VAL A 200 27.23 -4.12 3.54
CA VAL A 200 26.77 -5.39 4.11
C VAL A 200 27.35 -6.57 3.34
N ALA A 201 27.32 -6.54 2.01
CA ALA A 201 27.93 -7.58 1.19
C ALA A 201 29.43 -7.76 1.47
N ILE A 202 30.20 -6.66 1.49
CA ILE A 202 31.64 -6.71 1.77
C ILE A 202 31.90 -7.26 3.19
N THR A 203 31.17 -6.77 4.20
CA THR A 203 31.36 -7.21 5.59
C THR A 203 31.01 -8.68 5.81
N LEU A 204 29.94 -9.19 5.18
CA LEU A 204 29.59 -10.60 5.23
C LEU A 204 30.63 -11.47 4.50
N SER A 205 31.07 -11.04 3.31
CA SER A 205 32.11 -11.76 2.56
C SER A 205 33.43 -11.83 3.31
N THR A 206 33.87 -10.74 3.95
CA THR A 206 35.11 -10.73 4.74
C THR A 206 34.98 -11.58 6.00
N PHE A 207 33.84 -11.52 6.70
CA PHE A 207 33.57 -12.36 7.86
C PHE A 207 33.61 -13.86 7.51
N LEU A 208 32.93 -14.25 6.43
CA LEU A 208 32.93 -15.63 5.94
C LEU A 208 34.35 -16.08 5.54
N ALA A 209 35.12 -15.23 4.86
CA ALA A 209 36.50 -15.56 4.51
C ALA A 209 37.38 -15.80 5.75
N ILE A 210 37.28 -14.93 6.77
CA ILE A 210 38.01 -15.10 8.04
C ILE A 210 37.59 -16.40 8.74
N LEU A 211 36.28 -16.70 8.77
CA LEU A 211 35.76 -17.94 9.35
C LEU A 211 36.33 -19.19 8.63
N PHE A 212 36.33 -19.23 7.30
CA PHE A 212 36.88 -20.37 6.57
C PHE A 212 38.40 -20.51 6.74
N VAL A 213 39.15 -19.39 6.75
CA VAL A 213 40.60 -19.42 6.96
C VAL A 213 40.94 -19.92 8.36
N THR A 214 40.23 -19.43 9.38
CA THR A 214 40.43 -19.87 10.78
C THR A 214 40.07 -21.34 10.97
N LEU A 215 38.95 -21.81 10.43
CA LEU A 215 38.58 -23.23 10.45
C LEU A 215 39.61 -24.09 9.73
N GLY A 216 40.12 -23.65 8.57
CA GLY A 216 41.18 -24.32 7.83
C GLY A 216 42.49 -24.39 8.60
N ALA A 217 42.88 -23.30 9.29
CA ALA A 217 44.07 -23.28 10.14
C ALA A 217 43.93 -24.23 11.33
N VAL A 218 42.78 -24.23 12.02
CA VAL A 218 42.49 -25.17 13.11
C VAL A 218 42.54 -26.61 12.60
N TYR A 219 41.92 -26.90 11.46
CA TYR A 219 41.98 -28.21 10.82
C TYR A 219 43.43 -28.64 10.56
N CYS A 220 44.25 -27.77 9.98
CA CYS A 220 45.67 -28.04 9.73
C CYS A 220 46.46 -28.30 11.01
N VAL A 221 46.19 -27.56 12.10
CA VAL A 221 46.83 -27.77 13.40
C VAL A 221 46.43 -29.12 14.00
N VAL A 222 45.13 -29.43 14.03
CA VAL A 222 44.61 -30.72 14.54
C VAL A 222 45.15 -31.87 13.70
N TRP A 223 45.17 -31.74 12.38
CA TRP A 223 45.72 -32.73 11.47
C TRP A 223 47.20 -32.97 11.73
N ARG A 224 48.00 -31.90 11.86
CA ARG A 224 49.42 -31.99 12.20
C ARG A 224 49.64 -32.66 13.55
N GLN A 225 48.89 -32.27 14.58
CA GLN A 225 48.99 -32.88 15.91
C GLN A 225 48.69 -34.39 15.86
N ARG A 226 47.63 -34.79 15.17
CA ARG A 226 47.31 -36.22 14.97
C ARG A 226 48.40 -36.95 14.21
N TYR A 227 48.92 -36.37 13.13
CA TYR A 227 50.00 -36.97 12.34
C TYR A 227 51.29 -37.14 13.17
N TRP A 228 51.65 -36.13 13.97
CA TRP A 228 52.78 -36.20 14.91
C TRP A 228 52.59 -37.28 15.99
N GLN A 229 51.39 -37.41 16.55
CA GLN A 229 51.06 -38.48 17.50
C GLN A 229 51.16 -39.87 16.86
N TYR A 230 50.67 -40.05 15.63
CA TYR A 230 50.85 -41.28 14.85
C TYR A 230 52.33 -41.57 14.56
N GLY A 231 53.12 -40.56 14.23
CA GLY A 231 54.57 -40.68 14.01
C GLY A 231 55.34 -41.07 15.28
N GLN A 232 54.97 -40.53 16.45
CA GLN A 232 55.55 -40.94 17.73
C GLN A 232 55.15 -42.37 18.14
N GLN A 233 53.90 -42.79 17.93
CA GLN A 233 53.49 -44.17 18.22
C GLN A 233 54.15 -45.19 17.26
N GLY A 234 54.41 -44.81 16.00
CA GLY A 234 55.14 -45.65 15.05
C GLY A 234 56.65 -45.72 15.28
N GLY A 235 57.23 -44.72 15.97
CA GLY A 235 58.66 -44.65 16.27
C GLY A 235 59.08 -45.19 17.64
N ASN A 236 58.14 -45.51 18.54
CA ASN A 236 58.43 -45.86 19.95
C ASN A 236 58.01 -47.30 20.31
N PHE A 237 58.11 -48.25 19.39
CA PHE A 237 58.26 -49.68 19.74
C PHE A 237 59.70 -49.94 20.18
N GLY A 238 60.02 -49.47 21.38
CA GLY A 238 61.34 -49.67 21.97
C GLY A 238 61.47 -48.99 23.32
N VAL A 239 61.33 -49.81 24.38
CA VAL A 239 61.84 -49.59 25.74
C VAL A 239 60.94 -48.85 26.73
N GLY A 240 60.45 -49.61 27.73
CA GLY A 240 60.64 -49.23 29.14
C GLY A 240 59.43 -48.76 29.95
N SER A 241 58.73 -49.72 30.57
CA SER A 241 58.33 -49.74 32.00
C SER A 241 58.05 -48.41 32.73
N HIS A 242 56.80 -48.23 33.20
CA HIS A 242 56.42 -48.16 34.62
C HIS A 242 54.98 -47.64 34.78
N LEU A 243 54.11 -48.46 35.37
CA LEU A 243 52.87 -48.02 36.00
C LEU A 243 53.12 -47.82 37.49
N PRO A 244 52.58 -46.76 38.11
CA PRO A 244 52.24 -46.80 39.52
C PRO A 244 50.74 -46.57 39.75
N TYR A 245 50.29 -47.29 40.77
CA TYR A 245 48.96 -47.36 41.34
C TYR A 245 48.60 -46.15 42.23
N SER A 246 47.28 -45.88 42.33
CA SER A 246 46.49 -45.43 43.52
C SER A 246 46.62 -43.99 44.07
N PRO A 247 45.66 -43.49 44.90
CA PRO A 247 44.46 -44.14 45.49
C PRO A 247 43.12 -43.36 45.39
N LEU A 248 42.06 -44.10 45.76
CA LEU A 248 40.66 -43.72 46.04
C LEU A 248 40.49 -42.86 47.31
N VAL A 249 39.29 -42.26 47.45
CA VAL A 249 38.49 -41.86 48.65
C VAL A 249 37.84 -40.48 48.39
N SER A 250 36.54 -40.19 48.58
CA SER A 250 35.34 -40.94 49.00
C SER A 250 34.07 -40.08 48.81
N SER A 251 32.99 -40.74 48.38
CA SER A 251 31.55 -40.60 48.76
C SER A 251 30.73 -39.31 48.55
N PRO A 252 29.50 -39.40 47.97
CA PRO A 252 28.48 -38.35 47.94
C PRO A 252 27.34 -38.50 49.00
N SER A 253 26.48 -37.47 49.02
CA SER A 253 25.37 -37.05 49.91
C SER A 253 24.21 -38.02 50.23
N THR A 254 23.55 -37.87 51.40
CA THR A 254 22.16 -37.32 51.58
C THR A 254 21.68 -37.37 53.04
N ALA A 255 20.76 -36.43 53.37
CA ALA A 255 19.91 -36.26 54.57
C ALA A 255 20.53 -35.60 55.82
#